data_AF-U5JA90-F1
#
_entry.id   AF-U5JA90-F1
#
_cell.length_a   1.000
_cell.length_b   1.000
_cell.length_c   1.000
_cell.angle_alpha   90.00
_cell.angle_beta   90.00
_cell.angle_gamma   90.00
#
_symmetry.space_group_name_H-M   'P 1'
#
loop_
_entity.id
_entity.type
_entity.pdbx_description
1 polymer ?
#
loop_
_entity_poly.entity_id
_entity_poly.type
_entity_poly.pdbx_seq_one_letter_code
_entity_poly.pdbx_strand_id
1 'polypeptide(L)'
;GDGDLVSFNIKYDAAEKFHTKDEMDALKTRLENKEIVKPASETTAGLVMADGVTNSKKADKSLYAKDVIKFDVKSDTIGYKLTATPISDAQLATLKATYKYANNTKVEFASATELAATDGSAVEVAKGKEYNATGSLVFDSATGKTSNINVDPLTNKGDTVVKVINAKESTIDIDSSTSTSAEDLA
;
A
#
# COMPACT_ATOMS: atom_id res chain seq x y z
N GLY A 1 22.42 -18.34 34.27
CA GLY A 1 23.85 -18.36 34.62
C GLY A 1 24.61 -17.40 33.74
N ASP A 2 25.74 -16.88 34.22
CA ASP A 2 26.73 -16.21 33.37
C ASP A 2 27.36 -17.28 32.46
N GLY A 3 27.36 -17.05 31.15
CA GLY A 3 27.76 -18.05 30.14
C GLY A 3 26.67 -19.02 29.68
N ASP A 4 25.43 -18.91 30.15
CA ASP A 4 24.32 -19.74 29.67
C ASP A 4 23.92 -19.33 28.24
N LEU A 5 23.69 -20.34 27.40
CA LEU A 5 23.21 -20.21 26.02
C LEU A 5 21.81 -20.80 25.91
N VAL A 6 20.86 -20.00 25.40
CA VAL A 6 19.55 -20.47 24.94
C VAL A 6 19.53 -20.36 23.41
N SER A 7 19.27 -21.49 22.73
CA SER A 7 19.15 -21.51 21.27
C SER A 7 17.70 -21.75 20.85
N PHE A 8 17.17 -20.88 19.99
CA PHE A 8 15.87 -21.02 19.36
C PHE A 8 16.06 -21.40 17.90
N ASN A 9 15.65 -22.61 17.54
CA ASN A 9 15.56 -23.03 16.14
C ASN A 9 14.19 -22.61 15.62
N ILE A 10 14.16 -21.62 14.72
CA ILE A 10 12.96 -21.01 14.20
C ILE A 10 12.82 -21.42 12.73
N LYS A 11 11.84 -22.28 12.48
CA LYS A 11 11.35 -22.56 11.13
C LYS A 11 10.21 -21.60 10.82
N TYR A 12 10.27 -20.96 9.67
CA TYR A 12 9.22 -20.07 9.20
C TYR A 12 8.84 -20.34 7.76
N ASP A 13 7.55 -20.14 7.48
CA ASP A 13 6.98 -20.12 6.14
C ASP A 13 6.11 -18.86 6.01
N ALA A 14 6.54 -17.89 5.21
CA ALA A 14 5.82 -16.64 5.05
C ALA A 14 4.50 -16.82 4.28
N ALA A 15 4.34 -17.90 3.51
CA ALA A 15 3.06 -18.24 2.89
C ALA A 15 2.01 -18.63 3.95
N GLU A 16 2.45 -19.07 5.12
CA GLU A 16 1.59 -19.41 6.25
C GLU A 16 1.23 -18.20 7.13
N LYS A 17 1.85 -17.03 6.90
CA LYS A 17 1.55 -15.80 7.63
C LYS A 17 0.10 -15.39 7.41
N PHE A 18 -0.66 -15.29 8.50
CA PHE A 18 -2.00 -14.72 8.54
C PHE A 18 -1.97 -13.33 9.17
N HIS A 19 -3.04 -12.56 8.96
CA HIS A 19 -3.17 -11.22 9.51
C HIS A 19 -4.16 -11.19 10.67
N THR A 20 -3.87 -10.35 11.65
CA THR A 20 -4.78 -10.05 12.76
C THR A 20 -5.88 -9.08 12.32
N LYS A 21 -6.95 -8.98 13.11
CA LYS A 21 -8.03 -8.02 12.85
C LYS A 21 -7.51 -6.57 12.85
N ASP A 22 -6.70 -6.22 13.84
CA ASP A 22 -6.21 -4.86 14.03
C ASP A 22 -5.29 -4.43 12.87
N GLU A 23 -4.43 -5.33 12.37
CA GLU A 23 -3.61 -5.07 11.17
C GLU A 23 -4.46 -4.77 9.94
N MET A 24 -5.53 -5.55 9.73
CA MET A 24 -6.44 -5.36 8.59
C MET A 24 -7.33 -4.12 8.73
N ASP A 25 -7.81 -3.80 9.93
CA ASP A 25 -8.59 -2.57 10.18
C ASP A 25 -7.71 -1.32 10.04
N ALA A 26 -6.45 -1.37 10.49
CA ALA A 26 -5.49 -0.30 10.28
C ALA A 26 -5.18 -0.10 8.78
N LEU A 27 -4.98 -1.20 8.04
CA LEU A 27 -4.79 -1.15 6.59
C LEU A 27 -6.01 -0.59 5.89
N LYS A 28 -7.23 -1.04 6.25
CA LYS A 28 -8.49 -0.51 5.73
C LYS A 28 -8.56 1.00 5.93
N THR A 29 -8.35 1.47 7.15
CA THR A 29 -8.41 2.90 7.48
C THR A 29 -7.41 3.71 6.66
N ARG A 30 -6.20 3.19 6.48
CA ARG A 30 -5.17 3.83 5.64
C ARG A 30 -5.58 3.90 4.17
N LEU A 31 -6.14 2.82 3.63
CA LEU A 31 -6.56 2.74 2.23
C LEU A 31 -7.77 3.64 1.97
N GLU A 32 -8.80 3.58 2.82
CA GLU A 32 -10.01 4.40 2.70
C GLU A 32 -9.71 5.90 2.71
N ASN A 33 -8.72 6.34 3.49
CA ASN A 33 -8.31 7.74 3.59
C ASN A 33 -7.16 8.11 2.64
N LYS A 34 -6.71 7.20 1.77
CA LYS A 34 -5.71 7.53 0.76
C LYS A 34 -6.33 8.46 -0.27
N GLU A 35 -5.76 9.65 -0.37
CA GLU A 35 -6.10 10.63 -1.39
C GLU A 35 -5.53 10.18 -2.75
N ILE A 36 -6.41 10.15 -3.76
CA ILE A 36 -6.13 9.71 -5.12
C ILE A 36 -5.96 10.91 -6.05
N VAL A 37 -6.87 11.88 -5.96
CA VAL A 37 -6.82 13.12 -6.74
C VAL A 37 -7.16 14.30 -5.83
N LYS A 38 -6.26 15.29 -5.79
CA LYS A 38 -6.48 16.57 -5.11
C LYS A 38 -7.40 17.48 -5.94
N PRO A 39 -8.11 18.43 -5.31
CA PRO A 39 -8.80 19.47 -6.06
C PRO A 39 -7.84 20.24 -6.98
N ALA A 40 -8.32 20.56 -8.18
CA ALA A 40 -7.55 21.37 -9.13
C ALA A 40 -7.32 22.80 -8.61
N SER A 41 -6.34 23.48 -9.20
CA SER A 41 -6.15 24.92 -9.05
C SER A 41 -6.18 25.59 -10.42
N GLU A 42 -5.93 26.89 -10.47
CA GLU A 42 -5.80 27.61 -11.75
C GLU A 42 -4.64 27.12 -12.62
N THR A 43 -3.63 26.47 -12.02
CA THR A 43 -2.39 26.06 -12.71
C THR A 43 -2.07 24.58 -12.55
N THR A 44 -2.81 23.85 -11.71
CA THR A 44 -2.56 22.43 -11.44
C THR A 44 -3.78 21.58 -11.73
N ALA A 45 -3.53 20.43 -12.36
CA ALA A 45 -4.56 19.45 -12.65
C ALA A 45 -5.13 18.82 -11.38
N GLY A 46 -6.38 18.38 -11.45
CA GLY A 46 -7.06 17.76 -10.32
C GLY A 46 -8.57 17.67 -10.49
N LEU A 47 -9.23 17.47 -9.36
CA LEU A 47 -10.68 17.35 -9.29
C LEU A 47 -11.36 18.72 -9.42
N VAL A 48 -12.35 18.78 -10.30
CA VAL A 48 -13.19 19.96 -10.56
C VAL A 48 -14.66 19.62 -10.43
N MET A 49 -15.47 20.65 -10.22
CA MET A 49 -16.94 20.60 -10.26
C MET A 49 -17.47 21.73 -11.14
N ALA A 50 -18.75 21.68 -11.52
CA ALA A 50 -19.36 22.76 -12.30
C ALA A 50 -19.44 24.06 -11.49
N ASP A 51 -19.18 25.21 -12.13
CA ASP A 51 -19.36 26.53 -11.52
C ASP A 51 -20.83 26.98 -11.46
N GLY A 52 -21.70 26.32 -12.21
CA GLY A 52 -23.13 26.64 -12.36
C GLY A 52 -23.48 27.37 -13.66
N VAL A 53 -22.48 27.65 -14.51
CA VAL A 53 -22.63 28.35 -15.79
C VAL A 53 -22.11 27.46 -16.93
N THR A 54 -20.79 27.41 -17.13
CA THR A 54 -20.13 26.64 -18.20
C THR A 54 -18.74 26.16 -17.82
N ASN A 55 -18.04 26.88 -16.93
CA ASN A 55 -16.66 26.58 -16.57
C ASN A 55 -16.58 25.61 -15.39
N SER A 56 -15.40 25.03 -15.25
CA SER A 56 -15.02 24.29 -14.07
C SER A 56 -14.68 25.23 -12.93
N LYS A 57 -14.92 24.80 -11.70
CA LYS A 57 -14.30 25.37 -10.50
C LYS A 57 -13.61 24.27 -9.70
N LYS A 58 -12.76 24.67 -8.77
CA LYS A 58 -12.10 23.75 -7.83
C LYS A 58 -13.15 22.91 -7.09
N ALA A 59 -12.93 21.60 -6.99
CA ALA A 59 -13.77 20.73 -6.18
C ALA A 59 -13.68 21.07 -4.68
N ASP A 60 -14.80 20.88 -3.97
CA ASP A 60 -14.90 21.10 -2.53
C ASP A 60 -14.25 19.98 -1.69
N LYS A 61 -13.94 18.83 -2.30
CA LYS A 61 -13.23 17.71 -1.68
C LYS A 61 -12.22 17.07 -2.63
N SER A 62 -11.30 16.31 -2.05
CA SER A 62 -10.44 15.39 -2.79
C SER A 62 -11.19 14.09 -3.14
N LEU A 63 -10.69 13.37 -4.14
CA LEU A 63 -11.10 11.99 -4.41
C LEU A 63 -10.29 11.04 -3.51
N TYR A 64 -10.95 10.27 -2.68
CA TYR A 64 -10.33 9.25 -1.83
C TYR A 64 -10.58 7.85 -2.39
N ALA A 65 -9.74 6.87 -2.02
CA ALA A 65 -9.90 5.50 -2.52
C ALA A 65 -11.28 4.91 -2.16
N LYS A 66 -11.82 5.25 -0.98
CA LYS A 66 -13.17 4.82 -0.55
C LYS A 66 -14.30 5.31 -1.45
N ASP A 67 -14.08 6.38 -2.21
CA ASP A 67 -15.08 6.92 -3.14
C ASP A 67 -15.22 6.07 -4.41
N VAL A 68 -14.23 5.19 -4.70
CA VAL A 68 -14.17 4.38 -5.94
C VAL A 68 -13.98 2.87 -5.68
N ILE A 69 -13.53 2.49 -4.49
CA ILE A 69 -13.29 1.10 -4.09
C ILE A 69 -13.87 0.87 -2.69
N LYS A 70 -14.62 -0.22 -2.54
CA LYS A 70 -15.13 -0.69 -1.24
C LYS A 70 -14.09 -1.59 -0.57
N PHE A 71 -13.72 -1.25 0.65
CA PHE A 71 -12.81 -2.05 1.48
C PHE A 71 -13.59 -2.76 2.60
N ASP A 72 -13.45 -4.07 2.68
CA ASP A 72 -14.15 -4.90 3.65
C ASP A 72 -13.16 -5.80 4.39
N VAL A 73 -13.29 -5.89 5.72
CA VAL A 73 -12.45 -6.75 6.56
C VAL A 73 -13.32 -7.86 7.13
N LYS A 74 -12.95 -9.11 6.87
CA LYS A 74 -13.68 -10.30 7.34
C LYS A 74 -12.72 -11.31 7.95
N SER A 75 -13.26 -12.17 8.81
CA SER A 75 -12.56 -13.38 9.25
C SER A 75 -12.27 -14.27 8.05
N ASP A 76 -11.08 -14.87 8.03
CA ASP A 76 -10.69 -15.92 7.10
C ASP A 76 -10.59 -17.27 7.84
N THR A 77 -10.20 -18.33 7.14
CA THR A 77 -9.99 -19.68 7.72
C THR A 77 -9.04 -19.61 8.93
N ILE A 78 -8.00 -18.78 8.83
CA ILE A 78 -7.07 -18.44 9.92
C ILE A 78 -6.80 -16.94 9.84
N GLY A 79 -7.18 -16.19 10.89
CA GLY A 79 -6.98 -14.74 10.96
C GLY A 79 -8.06 -13.93 10.21
N TYR A 80 -7.65 -12.82 9.62
CA TYR A 80 -8.51 -11.87 8.92
C TYR A 80 -7.95 -11.54 7.53
N LYS A 81 -8.84 -11.14 6.63
CA LYS A 81 -8.50 -10.66 5.30
C LYS A 81 -9.18 -9.34 5.00
N LEU A 82 -8.54 -8.56 4.12
CA LEU A 82 -9.09 -7.34 3.55
C LEU A 82 -9.39 -7.55 2.06
N THR A 83 -10.63 -7.28 1.66
CA THR A 83 -11.07 -7.35 0.27
C THR A 83 -11.31 -5.94 -0.27
N ALA A 84 -10.66 -5.59 -1.37
CA ALA A 84 -10.82 -4.34 -2.11
C ALA A 84 -11.63 -4.60 -3.39
N THR A 85 -12.88 -4.14 -3.40
CA THR A 85 -13.83 -4.35 -4.50
C THR A 85 -14.11 -3.02 -5.21
N PRO A 86 -13.76 -2.88 -6.51
CA PRO A 86 -14.20 -1.76 -7.33
C PRO A 86 -15.71 -1.52 -7.21
N ILE A 87 -16.13 -0.27 -7.03
CA ILE A 87 -17.56 0.03 -7.10
C ILE A 87 -18.03 0.00 -8.56
N SER A 88 -19.30 -0.36 -8.77
CA SER A 88 -19.89 -0.35 -10.11
C SER A 88 -20.07 1.07 -10.65
N ASP A 89 -20.16 1.21 -11.97
CA ASP A 89 -20.43 2.51 -12.61
C ASP A 89 -21.74 3.14 -12.11
N ALA A 90 -22.76 2.31 -11.83
CA ALA A 90 -24.02 2.75 -11.24
C ALA A 90 -23.85 3.38 -9.84
N GLN A 91 -22.94 2.84 -9.02
CA GLN A 91 -22.61 3.41 -7.71
C GLN A 91 -21.77 4.69 -7.83
N LEU A 92 -20.97 4.82 -8.90
CA LEU A 92 -20.16 6.00 -9.19
C LEU A 92 -20.96 7.16 -9.80
N ALA A 93 -22.17 6.89 -10.33
CA ALA A 93 -22.97 7.84 -11.10
C ALA A 93 -23.14 9.23 -10.45
N THR A 94 -23.46 9.27 -9.15
CA THR A 94 -23.62 10.53 -8.42
C THR A 94 -22.30 11.30 -8.31
N LEU A 95 -21.21 10.58 -8.08
CA LEU A 95 -19.88 11.18 -7.92
C LEU A 95 -19.40 11.78 -9.24
N LYS A 96 -19.51 11.04 -10.35
CA LYS A 96 -19.04 11.49 -11.67
C LYS A 96 -19.93 12.55 -12.32
N ALA A 97 -21.20 12.65 -11.90
CA ALA A 97 -22.07 13.77 -12.26
C ALA A 97 -21.64 15.08 -11.58
N THR A 98 -21.08 15.00 -10.38
CA THR A 98 -20.69 16.17 -9.57
C THR A 98 -19.24 16.57 -9.82
N TYR A 99 -18.36 15.58 -9.99
CA TYR A 99 -16.92 15.76 -10.04
C TYR A 99 -16.32 15.14 -11.30
N LYS A 100 -15.36 15.85 -11.88
CA LYS A 100 -14.57 15.42 -13.04
C LYS A 100 -13.10 15.76 -12.82
N TYR A 101 -12.24 15.22 -13.68
CA TYR A 101 -10.83 15.58 -13.71
C TYR A 101 -10.55 16.59 -14.81
N ALA A 102 -9.75 17.60 -14.50
CA ALA A 102 -9.31 18.61 -15.46
C ALA A 102 -7.87 19.02 -15.23
N ASN A 103 -7.24 19.58 -16.27
CA ASN A 103 -5.87 20.09 -16.20
C ASN A 103 -5.73 21.36 -15.34
N ASN A 104 -6.84 22.07 -15.10
CA ASN A 104 -6.96 23.23 -14.21
C ASN A 104 -8.44 23.65 -14.12
N THR A 105 -8.73 24.73 -13.38
CA THR A 105 -10.07 25.29 -13.23
C THR A 105 -10.50 26.24 -14.37
N LYS A 106 -9.73 26.39 -15.46
CA LYS A 106 -10.04 27.31 -16.57
C LYS A 106 -10.68 26.61 -17.77
N VAL A 107 -10.99 25.33 -17.66
CA VAL A 107 -11.62 24.53 -18.73
C VAL A 107 -13.14 24.45 -18.55
N GLU A 108 -13.86 24.26 -19.66
CA GLU A 108 -15.29 23.95 -19.60
C GLU A 108 -15.53 22.62 -18.90
N PHE A 109 -16.49 22.57 -17.97
CA PHE A 109 -16.79 21.35 -17.22
C PHE A 109 -17.30 20.21 -18.11
N ALA A 110 -17.93 20.55 -19.23
CA ALA A 110 -18.37 19.58 -20.24
C ALA A 110 -17.19 18.82 -20.87
N SER A 111 -16.04 19.48 -21.03
CA SER A 111 -14.82 18.92 -21.63
C SER A 111 -13.90 18.17 -20.67
N ALA A 112 -14.16 18.26 -19.36
CA ALA A 112 -13.38 17.58 -18.32
C ALA A 112 -13.58 16.06 -18.39
N THR A 113 -12.54 15.30 -18.03
CA THR A 113 -12.56 13.83 -18.02
C THR A 113 -13.49 13.32 -16.93
N GLU A 114 -14.46 12.48 -17.29
CA GLU A 114 -15.36 11.85 -16.33
C GLU A 114 -14.62 10.83 -15.45
N LEU A 115 -15.01 10.72 -14.18
CA LEU A 115 -14.53 9.62 -13.34
C LEU A 115 -15.14 8.31 -13.83
N ALA A 116 -14.32 7.28 -13.97
CA ALA A 116 -14.74 5.97 -14.46
C ALA A 116 -14.51 4.90 -13.40
N ALA A 117 -15.37 3.87 -13.41
CA ALA A 117 -15.21 2.73 -12.53
C ALA A 117 -13.88 2.02 -12.79
N THR A 118 -13.24 1.57 -11.72
CA THR A 118 -12.02 0.75 -11.78
C THR A 118 -12.34 -0.57 -12.46
N ASP A 119 -11.55 -0.94 -13.47
CA ASP A 119 -11.67 -2.24 -14.13
C ASP A 119 -11.14 -3.37 -13.21
N GLY A 120 -11.67 -4.57 -13.41
CA GLY A 120 -11.15 -5.79 -12.79
C GLY A 120 -12.01 -6.33 -11.65
N SER A 121 -11.49 -7.36 -11.00
CA SER A 121 -12.17 -8.07 -9.91
C SER A 121 -11.70 -7.59 -8.54
N ALA A 122 -12.38 -8.05 -7.50
CA ALA A 122 -11.95 -7.84 -6.13
C ALA A 122 -10.54 -8.39 -5.91
N VAL A 123 -9.72 -7.66 -5.16
CA VAL A 123 -8.36 -8.06 -4.76
C VAL A 123 -8.32 -8.26 -3.25
N GLU A 124 -7.57 -9.26 -2.78
CA GLU A 124 -7.54 -9.64 -1.37
C GLU A 124 -6.13 -9.60 -0.79
N VAL A 125 -5.98 -8.91 0.34
CA VAL A 125 -4.87 -9.08 1.28
C VAL A 125 -5.30 -10.14 2.28
N ALA A 126 -4.74 -11.34 2.15
CA ALA A 126 -5.11 -12.52 2.90
C ALA A 126 -3.85 -13.29 3.33
N LYS A 127 -4.03 -14.49 3.89
CA LYS A 127 -2.92 -15.40 4.24
C LYS A 127 -1.93 -15.53 3.07
N GLY A 128 -0.64 -15.42 3.40
CA GLY A 128 0.45 -15.55 2.42
C GLY A 128 0.49 -14.43 1.37
N LYS A 129 -0.22 -13.32 1.58
CA LYS A 129 -0.21 -12.14 0.73
C LYS A 129 -0.01 -10.87 1.53
N GLU A 130 0.68 -9.90 0.97
CA GLU A 130 0.85 -8.58 1.56
C GLU A 130 0.45 -7.46 0.59
N TYR A 131 0.02 -6.33 1.13
CA TYR A 131 -0.28 -5.15 0.34
C TYR A 131 1.01 -4.53 -0.22
N ASN A 132 1.02 -4.29 -1.54
CA ASN A 132 2.10 -3.59 -2.22
C ASN A 132 1.65 -2.18 -2.60
N ALA A 133 2.28 -1.15 -2.03
CA ALA A 133 1.92 0.23 -2.34
C ALA A 133 2.31 0.68 -3.76
N THR A 134 3.26 0.00 -4.39
CA THR A 134 3.76 0.32 -5.72
C THR A 134 2.70 0.02 -6.76
N GLY A 135 2.32 1.04 -7.54
CA GLY A 135 1.27 0.91 -8.57
C GLY A 135 -0.15 0.74 -8.04
N SER A 136 -0.34 0.73 -6.71
CA SER A 136 -1.67 0.64 -6.08
C SER A 136 -2.38 1.97 -6.06
N LEU A 137 -3.66 1.96 -6.45
CA LEU A 137 -4.56 3.11 -6.35
C LEU A 137 -4.01 4.33 -7.13
N VAL A 138 -3.58 4.08 -8.36
CA VAL A 138 -3.05 5.09 -9.28
C VAL A 138 -4.18 5.59 -10.17
N PHE A 139 -4.35 6.90 -10.24
CA PHE A 139 -5.33 7.54 -11.12
C PHE A 139 -4.75 7.75 -12.52
N ASP A 140 -5.50 7.33 -13.53
CA ASP A 140 -5.22 7.60 -14.93
C ASP A 140 -6.11 8.76 -15.41
N SER A 141 -5.48 9.90 -15.69
CA SER A 141 -6.17 11.11 -16.13
C SER A 141 -6.74 11.04 -17.55
N ALA A 142 -6.26 10.12 -18.38
CA ALA A 142 -6.78 9.93 -19.73
C ALA A 142 -8.11 9.17 -19.72
N THR A 143 -8.24 8.19 -18.82
CA THR A 143 -9.43 7.32 -18.74
C THR A 143 -10.35 7.66 -17.58
N GLY A 144 -9.89 8.45 -16.60
CA GLY A 144 -10.63 8.76 -15.38
C GLY A 144 -10.72 7.61 -14.38
N LYS A 145 -9.96 6.53 -14.60
CA LYS A 145 -9.98 5.31 -13.79
C LYS A 145 -8.93 5.37 -12.69
N THR A 146 -9.20 4.68 -11.57
CA THR A 146 -8.20 4.41 -10.54
C THR A 146 -7.85 2.92 -10.56
N SER A 147 -6.58 2.54 -10.49
CA SER A 147 -6.21 1.12 -10.35
C SER A 147 -6.67 0.57 -8.99
N ASN A 148 -6.85 -0.75 -8.90
CA ASN A 148 -7.10 -1.38 -7.59
C ASN A 148 -5.79 -1.43 -6.76
N ILE A 149 -5.85 -2.04 -5.57
CA ILE A 149 -4.66 -2.38 -4.81
C ILE A 149 -3.89 -3.53 -5.49
N ASN A 150 -2.60 -3.54 -5.29
CA ASN A 150 -1.68 -4.62 -5.64
C ASN A 150 -1.35 -5.42 -4.39
N VAL A 151 -1.17 -6.71 -4.57
CA VAL A 151 -0.79 -7.65 -3.52
C VAL A 151 0.32 -8.56 -4.00
N ASP A 152 1.34 -8.72 -3.17
CA ASP A 152 2.46 -9.61 -3.46
C ASP A 152 2.30 -10.93 -2.69
N PRO A 153 2.63 -12.07 -3.30
CA PRO A 153 2.71 -13.33 -2.58
C PRO A 153 3.94 -13.36 -1.67
N LEU A 154 3.73 -13.84 -0.44
CA LEU A 154 4.80 -14.12 0.49
C LEU A 154 5.32 -15.55 0.25
N THR A 155 6.53 -15.67 -0.31
CA THR A 155 7.10 -16.97 -0.70
C THR A 155 8.33 -17.36 0.10
N ASN A 156 8.81 -16.49 1.00
CA ASN A 156 10.04 -16.73 1.75
C ASN A 156 9.82 -17.81 2.83
N LYS A 157 10.76 -18.74 2.93
CA LYS A 157 10.74 -19.83 3.91
C LYS A 157 12.16 -20.16 4.34
N GLY A 158 12.34 -20.56 5.59
CA GLY A 158 13.67 -20.87 6.08
C GLY A 158 13.72 -21.46 7.48
N ASP A 159 14.93 -21.81 7.87
CA ASP A 159 15.29 -22.24 9.22
C ASP A 159 16.41 -21.31 9.70
N THR A 160 16.24 -20.71 10.87
CA THR A 160 17.24 -19.84 11.49
C THR A 160 17.45 -20.23 12.94
N VAL A 161 18.69 -20.11 13.41
CA VAL A 161 19.04 -20.41 14.80
C VAL A 161 19.40 -19.10 15.50
N VAL A 162 18.54 -18.66 16.41
CA VAL A 162 18.79 -17.49 17.26
C VAL A 162 19.40 -17.97 18.57
N LYS A 163 20.65 -17.57 18.83
CA LYS A 163 21.39 -17.91 20.04
C LYS A 163 21.42 -16.70 20.97
N VAL A 164 20.86 -16.84 22.17
CA VAL A 164 20.88 -15.82 23.23
C VAL A 164 21.87 -16.28 24.29
N ILE A 165 22.93 -15.52 24.48
CA ILE A 165 23.98 -15.81 25.48
C ILE A 165 23.98 -14.69 26.51
N ASN A 166 23.97 -15.04 27.79
CA ASN A 166 24.23 -14.07 28.86
C ASN A 166 25.75 -13.96 29.07
N ALA A 167 26.42 -13.18 28.21
CA ALA A 167 27.86 -12.92 28.26
C ALA A 167 28.16 -11.51 27.69
N LYS A 168 29.35 -10.98 27.98
CA LYS A 168 29.82 -9.70 27.40
C LYS A 168 30.25 -9.94 25.94
N GLU A 169 29.45 -9.49 24.98
CA GLU A 169 29.80 -9.61 23.56
C GLU A 169 30.87 -8.58 23.18
N SER A 170 31.89 -8.99 22.43
CA SER A 170 32.89 -8.11 21.83
C SER A 170 33.19 -8.63 20.43
N THR A 171 32.89 -7.82 19.42
CA THR A 171 33.21 -8.12 18.02
C THR A 171 34.62 -7.63 17.75
N ILE A 172 35.56 -8.54 17.53
CA ILE A 172 36.94 -8.23 17.17
C ILE A 172 37.04 -8.39 15.66
N ASP A 173 37.24 -7.28 14.96
CA ASP A 173 37.60 -7.29 13.54
C ASP A 173 39.11 -7.56 13.43
N ILE A 174 39.51 -8.61 12.70
CA ILE A 174 40.91 -8.92 12.47
C ILE A 174 41.25 -8.42 11.06
N ASP A 175 41.65 -7.16 10.96
CA ASP A 175 42.31 -6.64 9.76
C ASP A 175 43.72 -7.27 9.70
N SER A 176 43.92 -8.21 8.78
CA SER A 176 45.18 -8.94 8.64
C SER A 176 46.29 -8.14 7.94
N SER A 177 46.14 -6.82 7.78
CA SER A 177 47.13 -5.97 7.09
C SER A 177 48.41 -5.69 7.90
N THR A 178 48.53 -6.17 9.15
CA THR A 178 49.77 -6.07 9.94
C THR A 178 50.24 -7.40 10.55
N SER A 179 50.03 -8.53 9.85
CA SER A 179 50.66 -9.80 10.24
C SER A 179 52.17 -9.72 10.03
N THR A 180 52.93 -9.36 11.07
CA THR A 180 54.37 -9.67 11.12
C THR A 180 54.50 -11.19 11.19
N SER A 181 55.07 -11.80 10.13
CA SER A 181 55.31 -13.25 10.03
C SER A 181 56.13 -13.75 11.23
N ALA A 182 55.82 -14.95 11.72
CA ALA A 182 56.53 -15.63 12.81
C ALA A 182 57.95 -16.13 12.43
N GLU A 183 58.48 -15.71 11.27
CA GLU A 183 59.80 -16.10 10.76
C GLU A 183 60.96 -15.21 11.26
N ASP A 184 60.70 -14.11 11.97
CA ASP A 184 61.75 -13.20 12.47
C ASP A 184 62.21 -13.52 13.91
N LEU A 185 61.95 -14.74 14.39
CA LEU A 185 62.35 -15.29 15.68
C LEU A 185 63.24 -16.55 15.55
N ALA A 186 64.04 -16.62 14.48
CA ALA A 186 65.07 -17.64 14.28
C ALA A 186 66.46 -17.00 14.16
#